data_AF-A0A250FCJ0-F1
#
_entry.id   AF-A0A250FCJ0-F1
#
_cell.length_a   1.000
_cell.length_b   1.000
_cell.length_c   1.000
_cell.angle_alpha   90.00
_cell.angle_beta   90.00
_cell.angle_gamma   90.00
#
_symmetry.space_group_name_H-M   'P 1'
#
loop_
_entity.id
_entity.type
_entity.pdbx_description
1 polymer ?
#
loop_
_entity_poly.entity_id
_entity_poly.type
_entity_poly.pdbx_seq_one_letter_code
_entity_poly.pdbx_strand_id
1 'polypeptide(L)'
;MIEKDYIKRQIDLFFQELTALLSKKSAKEIKLKELNYLSEKYTNHTLTYFIDTPIENIISAYKEEDDTLEIISELLLQIENNKEVLSKNIQLIEHINKVSSCFSFQRSSNLQKIKATLEKEIL
;
A
#
# COMPACT_ATOMS: atom_id res chain seq x y z
N MET A 1 -15.64 -51.14 -10.08
CA MET A 1 -15.69 -50.51 -8.74
C MET A 1 -14.44 -49.70 -8.42
N ILE A 2 -13.24 -50.10 -8.85
CA ILE A 2 -11.96 -49.46 -8.46
C ILE A 2 -11.74 -48.06 -9.05
N GLU A 3 -12.10 -47.82 -10.31
CA GLU A 3 -11.88 -46.50 -10.96
C GLU A 3 -12.69 -45.37 -10.35
N LYS A 4 -13.91 -45.65 -9.90
CA LYS A 4 -14.79 -44.63 -9.31
C LYS A 4 -14.27 -44.15 -7.95
N ASP A 5 -13.71 -45.07 -7.15
CA ASP A 5 -13.06 -44.75 -5.88
C ASP A 5 -11.72 -44.04 -6.08
N TYR A 6 -10.97 -44.40 -7.12
CA TYR A 6 -9.74 -43.70 -7.50
C TYR A 6 -10.01 -42.24 -7.90
N ILE A 7 -11.00 -42.00 -8.74
CA ILE A 7 -11.39 -40.64 -9.17
C ILE A 7 -11.85 -39.82 -7.96
N LYS A 8 -12.68 -40.39 -7.09
CA LYS A 8 -13.14 -39.70 -5.88
C LYS A 8 -11.97 -39.29 -4.98
N ARG A 9 -11.00 -40.19 -4.80
CA ARG A 9 -9.79 -39.90 -4.00
C ARG A 9 -8.92 -38.80 -4.60
N GLN A 10 -8.79 -38.73 -5.93
CA GLN A 10 -8.06 -37.65 -6.60
C GLN A 10 -8.77 -36.31 -6.44
N ILE A 11 -10.10 -36.30 -6.52
CA ILE A 11 -10.91 -35.09 -6.30
C ILE A 11 -10.77 -34.61 -4.85
N ASP A 12 -10.83 -35.52 -3.88
CA ASP A 12 -10.68 -35.18 -2.45
C ASP A 12 -9.28 -34.61 -2.16
N LEU A 13 -8.22 -35.20 -2.74
CA LEU A 13 -6.84 -34.69 -2.65
C LEU A 13 -6.71 -33.29 -3.26
N PHE A 14 -7.28 -33.08 -4.45
CA PHE A 14 -7.27 -31.78 -5.10
C PHE A 14 -7.95 -30.71 -4.24
N PHE A 15 -9.12 -31.00 -3.66
CA PHE A 15 -9.80 -30.04 -2.78
C PHE A 15 -9.05 -29.79 -1.48
N GLN A 16 -8.38 -30.79 -0.92
CA GLN A 16 -7.50 -30.60 0.24
C GLN A 16 -6.32 -29.68 -0.08
N GLU A 17 -5.65 -29.88 -1.20
CA GLU A 17 -4.55 -29.03 -1.65
C GLU A 17 -5.02 -27.60 -1.95
N LEU A 18 -6.18 -27.46 -2.61
CA LEU A 18 -6.77 -26.15 -2.92
C LEU A 18 -7.18 -25.40 -1.65
N THR A 19 -7.74 -26.10 -0.66
CA THR A 19 -8.07 -25.54 0.65
C THR A 19 -6.81 -25.14 1.42
N ALA A 20 -5.75 -25.96 1.38
CA ALA A 20 -4.46 -25.62 1.98
C ALA A 20 -3.85 -24.37 1.32
N LEU A 21 -3.93 -24.27 -0.01
CA LEU A 21 -3.45 -23.12 -0.77
C LEU A 21 -4.22 -21.83 -0.44
N LEU A 22 -5.55 -21.91 -0.35
CA LEU A 22 -6.42 -20.79 0.01
C LEU A 22 -6.31 -20.38 1.49
N SER A 23 -6.03 -21.32 2.39
CA SER A 23 -5.89 -21.05 3.83
C SER A 23 -4.61 -20.29 4.18
N LYS A 24 -3.61 -20.32 3.30
CA LYS A 24 -2.35 -19.58 3.47
C LYS A 24 -2.59 -18.13 3.09
N LYS A 25 -2.86 -17.27 4.08
CA LYS A 25 -2.91 -15.81 3.89
C LYS A 25 -1.73 -15.37 3.03
N SER A 26 -2.03 -14.75 1.90
CA SER A 26 -0.99 -14.32 0.97
C SER A 26 -0.07 -13.30 1.67
N ALA A 27 1.22 -13.29 1.32
CA ALA A 27 2.17 -12.30 1.86
C ALA A 27 1.67 -10.86 1.67
N LYS A 28 0.91 -10.62 0.58
CA LYS A 28 0.25 -9.35 0.27
C LYS A 28 -0.83 -8.97 1.29
N GLU A 29 -1.67 -9.92 1.72
CA GLU A 29 -2.69 -9.67 2.75
C GLU A 29 -2.09 -9.37 4.12
N ILE A 30 -0.99 -10.04 4.47
CA ILE A 30 -0.28 -9.80 5.74
C ILE A 30 0.31 -8.39 5.71
N LYS A 31 1.05 -8.03 4.64
CA LYS A 31 1.59 -6.68 4.44
C LYS A 31 0.49 -5.62 4.51
N LEU A 32 -0.66 -5.85 3.86
CA LEU A 32 -1.78 -4.89 3.88
C LEU A 32 -2.39 -4.71 5.28
N LYS A 33 -2.47 -5.79 6.08
CA LYS A 33 -2.93 -5.70 7.48
C LYS A 33 -1.94 -4.93 8.36
N GLU A 34 -0.65 -5.16 8.18
CA GLU A 34 0.40 -4.41 8.87
C GLU A 34 0.35 -2.92 8.51
N LEU A 35 0.22 -2.58 7.22
CA LEU A 35 0.11 -1.19 6.78
C LEU A 35 -1.15 -0.51 7.33
N ASN A 36 -2.29 -1.20 7.36
CA ASN A 36 -3.50 -0.67 7.99
C ASN A 36 -3.31 -0.44 9.49
N TYR A 37 -2.69 -1.39 10.20
CA TYR A 37 -2.39 -1.22 11.63
C TYR A 37 -1.47 -0.03 11.89
N LEU A 38 -0.42 0.15 11.08
CA LEU A 38 0.48 1.30 11.20
C LEU A 38 -0.26 2.62 10.91
N SER A 39 -1.09 2.64 9.87
CA SER A 39 -1.94 3.79 9.55
C SER A 39 -2.81 4.19 10.74
N GLU A 40 -3.56 3.25 11.31
CA GLU A 40 -4.43 3.50 12.47
C GLU A 40 -3.62 3.96 13.69
N LYS A 41 -2.48 3.32 13.97
CA LYS A 41 -1.64 3.63 15.12
C LYS A 41 -1.06 5.05 15.09
N TYR A 42 -0.64 5.52 13.93
CA TYR A 42 0.07 6.80 13.80
C TYR A 42 -0.83 7.95 13.37
N THR A 43 -2.00 7.69 12.79
CA THR A 43 -2.88 8.74 12.23
C THR A 43 -4.32 8.67 12.71
N ASN A 44 -4.71 7.61 13.44
CA ASN A 44 -6.10 7.27 13.79
C ASN A 44 -7.03 6.99 12.59
N HIS A 45 -6.49 6.87 11.38
CA HIS A 45 -7.23 6.55 10.17
C HIS A 45 -6.70 5.27 9.50
N THR A 46 -7.59 4.55 8.82
CA THR A 46 -7.22 3.38 8.02
C THR A 46 -6.44 3.80 6.77
N LEU A 47 -5.70 2.87 6.18
CA LEU A 47 -4.97 3.16 4.94
C LEU A 47 -5.92 3.56 3.80
N THR A 48 -7.11 2.95 3.75
CA THR A 48 -8.16 3.26 2.77
C THR A 48 -8.61 4.71 2.84
N TYR A 49 -8.66 5.31 4.04
CA TYR A 49 -9.01 6.72 4.18
C TYR A 49 -8.07 7.61 3.36
N PHE A 50 -6.75 7.38 3.43
CA PHE A 50 -5.79 8.17 2.68
C PHE A 50 -5.79 7.88 1.17
N ILE A 51 -6.17 6.66 0.78
CA ILE A 51 -6.35 6.31 -0.64
C ILE A 51 -7.52 7.08 -1.23
N ASP A 52 -8.66 7.11 -0.52
CA ASP A 52 -9.92 7.65 -1.05
C ASP A 52 -10.03 9.16 -0.87
N THR A 53 -9.40 9.72 0.16
CA THR A 53 -9.49 11.15 0.46
C THR A 53 -8.68 11.98 -0.54
N PRO A 54 -9.21 13.13 -1.03
CA PRO A 54 -8.45 14.09 -1.83
C PRO A 54 -7.21 14.61 -1.07
N ILE A 55 -6.13 14.84 -1.80
CA ILE A 55 -4.84 15.19 -1.17
C ILE A 55 -4.90 16.55 -0.46
N GLU A 56 -5.68 17.49 -0.99
CA GLU A 56 -5.89 18.82 -0.41
C GLU A 56 -6.52 18.72 0.98
N ASN A 57 -7.46 17.79 1.15
CA ASN A 57 -8.11 17.56 2.44
C ASN A 57 -7.13 16.95 3.44
N ILE A 58 -6.29 16.01 3.01
CA ILE A 58 -5.23 15.42 3.86
C ILE A 58 -4.25 16.51 4.29
N ILE A 59 -3.72 17.30 3.36
CA ILE A 59 -2.81 18.41 3.66
C ILE A 59 -3.46 19.41 4.62
N SER A 60 -4.74 19.73 4.44
CA SER A 60 -5.44 20.66 5.32
C SER A 60 -5.63 20.11 6.75
N ALA A 61 -5.89 18.81 6.89
CA ALA A 61 -6.15 18.17 8.18
C ALA A 61 -4.88 18.06 9.04
N TYR A 62 -3.72 17.89 8.40
CA TYR A 62 -2.43 17.70 9.07
C TYR A 62 -1.46 18.85 8.82
N LYS A 63 -1.97 20.06 8.55
CA LYS A 63 -1.17 21.23 8.15
C LYS A 63 -0.05 21.61 9.14
N GLU A 64 -0.26 21.35 10.43
CA GLU A 64 0.71 21.66 11.50
C GLU A 64 1.49 20.41 11.96
N GLU A 65 1.27 19.27 11.32
CA GLU A 65 1.84 17.98 11.69
C GLU A 65 2.74 17.41 10.58
N ASP A 66 3.86 18.09 10.33
CA ASP A 66 4.82 17.71 9.27
C ASP A 66 5.27 16.24 9.38
N ASP A 67 5.50 15.75 10.59
CA ASP A 67 5.89 14.36 10.85
C ASP A 67 4.77 13.38 10.46
N THR A 68 3.50 13.73 10.71
CA THR A 68 2.36 12.91 10.33
C THR A 68 2.21 12.85 8.81
N LEU A 69 2.44 13.97 8.10
CA LEU A 69 2.45 14.00 6.64
C LEU A 69 3.57 13.12 6.04
N GLU A 70 4.76 13.09 6.65
CA GLU A 70 5.85 12.19 6.26
C GLU A 70 5.47 10.72 6.44
N ILE A 71 4.82 10.37 7.57
CA ILE A 71 4.31 9.00 7.81
C ILE A 71 3.29 8.61 6.76
N ILE A 72 2.33 9.49 6.43
CA ILE A 72 1.32 9.23 5.40
C ILE A 72 1.99 9.02 4.04
N SER A 73 2.97 9.84 3.68
CA SER A 73 3.77 9.69 2.46
C SER A 73 4.45 8.31 2.38
N GLU A 74 5.08 7.86 3.46
CA GLU A 74 5.71 6.53 3.50
C GLU A 74 4.68 5.40 3.44
N LEU A 75 3.52 5.53 4.10
CA LEU A 75 2.44 4.53 4.01
C LEU A 75 1.90 4.40 2.57
N LEU A 76 1.66 5.52 1.89
CA LEU A 76 1.19 5.53 0.51
C LEU A 76 2.25 4.97 -0.46
N LEU A 77 3.54 5.14 -0.18
CA LEU A 77 4.62 4.57 -0.98
C LEU A 77 4.61 3.03 -0.98
N GLN A 78 4.17 2.41 0.13
CA GLN A 78 4.09 0.95 0.23
C GLN A 78 2.94 0.34 -0.58
N ILE A 79 2.00 1.17 -1.07
CA ILE A 79 0.93 0.77 -1.97
C ILE A 79 1.46 0.77 -3.40
N GLU A 80 2.15 -0.32 -3.74
CA GLU A 80 2.73 -0.52 -5.07
C GLU A 80 1.64 -0.55 -6.17
N ASN A 81 2.00 -0.06 -7.36
CA ASN A 81 1.24 -0.19 -8.61
C ASN A 81 -0.15 0.49 -8.62
N ASN A 82 -0.34 1.58 -7.88
CA ASN A 82 -1.52 2.44 -8.02
C ASN A 82 -1.11 3.85 -8.46
N LYS A 83 -1.29 4.16 -9.75
CA LYS A 83 -0.91 5.45 -10.35
C LYS A 83 -1.50 6.66 -9.63
N GLU A 84 -2.78 6.59 -9.24
CA GLU A 84 -3.46 7.69 -8.57
C GLU A 84 -2.85 7.94 -7.19
N VAL A 85 -2.62 6.87 -6.42
CA VAL A 85 -1.97 6.95 -5.11
C VAL A 85 -0.55 7.48 -5.22
N LEU A 86 0.22 7.03 -6.22
CA LEU A 86 1.58 7.52 -6.48
C LEU A 86 1.59 9.00 -6.86
N SER A 87 0.64 9.46 -7.68
CA SER A 87 0.48 10.87 -8.03
C SER A 87 0.10 11.72 -6.82
N LYS A 88 -0.83 11.25 -5.97
CA LYS A 88 -1.16 11.90 -4.70
C LYS A 88 0.08 12.02 -3.80
N ASN A 89 0.88 10.96 -3.73
CA ASN A 89 2.09 10.95 -2.92
C ASN A 89 3.16 11.94 -3.42
N ILE A 90 3.29 12.13 -4.74
CA ILE A 90 4.14 13.21 -5.28
C ILE A 90 3.69 14.57 -4.77
N GLN A 91 2.39 14.87 -4.86
CA GLN A 91 1.85 16.16 -4.42
C GLN A 91 2.06 16.38 -2.91
N LEU A 92 1.90 15.33 -2.12
CA LEU A 92 2.19 15.33 -0.69
C LEU A 92 3.67 15.66 -0.42
N ILE A 93 4.59 14.94 -1.05
CA ILE A 93 6.03 15.15 -0.89
C ILE A 93 6.43 16.57 -1.33
N GLU A 94 5.88 17.07 -2.43
CA GLU A 94 6.12 18.43 -2.90
C GLU A 94 5.59 19.48 -1.94
N HIS A 95 4.46 19.22 -1.28
CA HIS A 95 3.96 20.08 -0.21
C HIS A 95 4.92 20.11 0.98
N ILE A 96 5.32 18.93 1.49
CA ILE A 96 6.26 18.81 2.61
C ILE A 96 7.58 19.53 2.27
N ASN A 97 8.09 19.39 1.04
CA ASN A 97 9.29 20.11 0.60
C ASN A 97 9.16 21.64 0.59
N LYS A 98 7.95 22.18 0.40
CA LYS A 98 7.70 23.63 0.41
C LYS A 98 7.60 24.19 1.83
N VAL A 99 7.01 23.43 2.74
CA VAL A 99 6.75 23.87 4.12
C VAL A 99 7.93 23.57 5.04
N SER A 100 8.62 22.45 4.81
CA SER A 100 9.74 22.01 5.65
C SER A 100 10.97 22.90 5.49
N SER A 101 11.55 23.30 6.62
CA SER A 101 12.84 24.02 6.66
C SER A 101 14.05 23.11 6.43
N CYS A 102 13.86 21.78 6.44
CA CYS A 102 14.93 20.80 6.39
C CYS A 102 14.85 19.94 5.12
N PHE A 103 15.99 19.79 4.45
CA PHE A 103 16.12 18.86 3.34
C PHE A 103 16.16 17.41 3.82
N SER A 104 15.47 16.51 3.11
CA SER A 104 15.48 15.08 3.39
C SER A 104 15.95 14.28 2.17
N PHE A 105 17.05 13.54 2.33
CA PHE A 105 17.56 12.61 1.32
C PHE A 105 16.58 11.48 1.05
N GLN A 106 15.95 10.95 2.11
CA GLN A 106 14.95 9.89 2.03
C GLN A 106 13.77 10.34 1.15
N ARG A 107 13.22 11.53 1.43
CA ARG A 107 12.08 12.11 0.72
C ARG A 107 12.41 12.33 -0.77
N SER A 108 13.60 12.85 -1.05
CA SER A 108 14.08 13.04 -2.43
C SER A 108 14.25 11.73 -3.18
N SER A 109 14.80 10.70 -2.52
CA SER A 109 14.93 9.35 -3.07
C SER A 109 13.58 8.72 -3.37
N ASN A 110 12.61 8.87 -2.46
CA ASN A 110 11.25 8.36 -2.64
C ASN A 110 10.53 9.03 -3.81
N LEU A 111 10.63 10.37 -3.94
CA LEU A 111 10.09 11.10 -5.09
C LEU A 111 10.65 10.56 -6.42
N GLN A 112 11.97 10.31 -6.49
CA GLN A 112 12.60 9.75 -7.69
C GLN A 112 12.10 8.33 -7.98
N LYS A 113 11.96 7.47 -6.96
CA LYS A 113 11.39 6.12 -7.12
C LYS A 113 9.98 6.18 -7.68
N ILE A 114 9.11 7.04 -7.13
CA ILE A 114 7.73 7.17 -7.60
C ILE A 114 7.68 7.61 -9.06
N LYS A 115 8.45 8.64 -9.43
CA LYS A 115 8.53 9.13 -10.82
C LYS A 115 9.00 8.05 -11.79
N ALA A 116 10.07 7.33 -11.43
CA ALA A 116 10.58 6.23 -12.24
C ALA A 116 9.56 5.09 -12.43
N THR A 117 8.76 4.77 -11.40
CA THR A 117 7.68 3.77 -11.52
C THR A 117 6.58 4.24 -12.46
N LEU A 118 6.14 5.50 -12.36
CA LEU A 118 5.13 6.07 -13.25
C LEU A 118 5.58 6.12 -14.71
N GLU A 119 6.84 6.46 -14.96
CA GLU A 119 7.43 6.49 -16.31
C GLU A 119 7.48 5.10 -16.95
N LYS A 120 7.81 4.06 -16.18
CA LYS A 120 7.85 2.66 -16.67
C LYS A 120 6.48 2.10 -17.05
N GLU A 121 5.39 2.58 -16.45
CA GLU A 121 4.03 2.13 -16.76
C GLU A 121 3.39 2.87 -17.95
N ILE A 122 4.11 3.77 -18.62
CA ILE A 122 3.69 4.49 -19.83
C ILE A 122 4.33 3.89 -21.10
N LEU A 123 5.43 3.14 -20.94
CA LEU A 123 6.15 2.39 -21.98
C LEU A 123 5.62 0.95 -22.13
#